data_AF-A0A835YFG7-F1
#
_entry.id   AF-A0A835YFG7-F1
#
_cell.length_a   1.000
_cell.length_b   1.000
_cell.length_c   1.000
_cell.angle_alpha   90.00
_cell.angle_beta   90.00
_cell.angle_gamma   90.00
#
_symmetry.space_group_name_H-M   'P 1'
#
loop_
_entity.id
_entity.type
_entity.pdbx_description
1 polymer ?
#
loop_
_entity_poly.entity_id
_entity_poly.type
_entity_poly.pdbx_seq_one_letter_code
_entity_poly.pdbx_strand_id
1 'polypeptide(L)'
;MTGTWRRPAFKAVVALAAVLIFASPGQVVAIDEHKTGGVSYVLIESDSKRMIPLPARDRSNRPARPGDVAVAACTLDPVTNQCSYIAPGDLTLLNSPTLPRASPSQIKLLVILADAPVCNSPMETTLANIRTAYLGPNGDGQGGTAKMLENCSYGLKTIVPSAFQAIRVPITTASQCWTLNSCVYQEFWNVLSALARAQIGNATFDSFNYYSMVFKADQCTWIGLATVGANLMWNKAWILGTWPGFQEVIHNYALWHNQNATGAEYKDTSSVMGNGAACPGAAEMAWTGWASPAVGAGGLNSAAMPSGRPTVTWNLPATYLTGVGNYIRVVPDWVPTYTSNLNLANTDPAVSRNVYLHVRVPGNADVGIDLQHAYKDNNMAAYTSPNRRIGYLTSIPVGTRAVVAKHLLVVYTGPSFIGSQGAILPPATTPAALVAAAFPAALASAAPASPQPPSAPFLSPAATPAAPQPAASPAAAAAPAKEQRRRQEGPPCAEEHAVRPASGMPHIYRSPPSAPGHAGTRARAA
;
A
#
# COMPACT_ATOMS: atom_id res chain seq x y z
N MET A 1 -34.95 -28.00 48.25
CA MET A 1 -35.17 -27.91 46.79
C MET A 1 -34.69 -26.55 46.33
N THR A 2 -33.44 -26.48 45.86
CA THR A 2 -32.77 -25.25 45.41
C THR A 2 -33.08 -25.00 43.94
N GLY A 3 -34.02 -24.09 43.66
CA GLY A 3 -34.39 -23.68 42.30
C GLY A 3 -33.42 -22.64 41.76
N THR A 4 -32.60 -23.04 40.80
CA THR A 4 -31.72 -22.15 40.03
C THR A 4 -32.53 -21.32 39.03
N TRP A 5 -32.60 -20.01 39.26
CA TRP A 5 -33.13 -19.05 38.31
C TRP A 5 -32.15 -18.87 37.15
N ARG A 6 -32.46 -19.45 35.99
CA ARG A 6 -31.78 -19.13 34.73
C ARG A 6 -32.23 -17.74 34.28
N ARG A 7 -31.29 -16.78 34.25
CA ARG A 7 -31.51 -15.48 33.59
C ARG A 7 -31.62 -15.71 32.07
N PRO A 8 -32.55 -15.04 31.36
CA PRO A 8 -32.63 -15.15 29.91
C PRO A 8 -31.41 -14.47 29.27
N ALA A 9 -30.86 -15.11 28.23
CA ALA A 9 -29.79 -14.55 27.42
C ALA A 9 -30.32 -13.32 26.66
N PHE A 10 -29.82 -12.14 27.00
CA PHE A 10 -30.09 -10.92 26.26
C PHE A 10 -29.31 -10.97 24.93
N LYS A 11 -30.03 -11.00 23.80
CA LYS A 11 -29.47 -10.75 22.47
C LYS A 11 -29.47 -9.24 22.24
N ALA A 12 -28.30 -8.60 22.33
CA ALA A 12 -28.15 -7.23 21.88
C ALA A 12 -28.07 -7.22 20.35
N VAL A 13 -29.03 -6.55 19.69
CA VAL A 13 -29.02 -6.32 18.24
C VAL A 13 -28.48 -4.91 18.02
N VAL A 14 -27.24 -4.80 17.55
CA VAL A 14 -26.66 -3.52 17.13
C VAL A 14 -27.01 -3.31 15.66
N ALA A 15 -27.95 -2.39 15.39
CA ALA A 15 -28.28 -1.93 14.04
C ALA A 15 -27.78 -0.49 13.88
N LEU A 16 -26.96 -0.22 12.86
CA LEU A 16 -26.58 1.15 12.51
C LEU A 16 -26.73 1.43 11.01
N ALA A 17 -27.30 2.60 10.72
CA ALA A 17 -27.58 3.14 9.40
C ALA A 17 -26.33 3.76 8.73
N ALA A 18 -26.43 3.98 7.43
CA ALA A 18 -25.35 4.07 6.46
C ALA A 18 -24.50 5.38 6.39
N VAL A 19 -23.36 5.24 5.70
CA VAL A 19 -22.55 6.23 4.93
C VAL A 19 -21.38 6.94 5.66
N LEU A 20 -20.16 6.37 5.61
CA LEU A 20 -19.01 6.81 4.80
C LEU A 20 -17.75 5.97 5.15
N ILE A 21 -16.86 5.89 4.16
CA ILE A 21 -15.73 4.97 3.96
C ILE A 21 -14.67 5.12 5.07
N PHE A 22 -13.94 4.03 5.37
CA PHE A 22 -12.86 3.81 6.36
C PHE A 22 -13.32 3.11 7.65
N ALA A 23 -13.22 1.77 7.66
CA ALA A 23 -13.42 0.89 8.82
C ALA A 23 -14.45 1.41 9.84
N SER A 24 -15.63 1.74 9.34
CA SER A 24 -16.76 2.05 10.21
C SER A 24 -17.04 0.81 11.08
N PRO A 25 -17.54 0.99 12.29
CA PRO A 25 -18.08 -0.10 13.09
C PRO A 25 -18.81 -1.18 12.28
N GLY A 26 -18.47 -2.45 12.49
CA GLY A 26 -19.10 -3.57 11.78
C GLY A 26 -18.50 -3.90 10.40
N GLN A 27 -17.38 -3.28 9.99
CA GLN A 27 -16.69 -3.67 8.77
C GLN A 27 -15.80 -4.91 8.99
N VAL A 28 -15.86 -5.85 8.05
CA VAL A 28 -14.94 -7.00 7.96
C VAL A 28 -13.60 -6.51 7.43
N VAL A 29 -12.56 -6.81 8.18
CA VAL A 29 -11.18 -6.49 7.84
C VAL A 29 -10.42 -7.79 7.64
N ALA A 30 -9.65 -7.85 6.56
CA ALA A 30 -8.72 -8.96 6.33
C ALA A 30 -7.33 -8.60 6.85
N ILE A 31 -6.63 -9.61 7.31
CA ILE A 31 -5.24 -9.52 7.74
C ILE A 31 -4.48 -10.55 6.92
N ASP A 32 -3.51 -10.06 6.15
CA ASP A 32 -2.67 -10.89 5.29
C ASP A 32 -1.56 -11.49 6.14
N GLU A 33 -1.56 -12.80 6.35
CA GLU A 33 -0.58 -13.46 7.21
C GLU A 33 0.64 -13.90 6.39
N HIS A 34 1.71 -13.10 6.44
CA HIS A 34 2.92 -13.23 5.60
C HIS A 34 3.60 -14.61 5.67
N LYS A 35 3.31 -15.42 6.70
CA LYS A 35 3.95 -16.72 6.95
C LYS A 35 3.14 -17.93 6.51
N THR A 36 1.82 -17.85 6.60
CA THR A 36 0.93 -18.98 6.30
C THR A 36 0.36 -18.88 4.89
N GLY A 37 0.55 -17.74 4.21
CA GLY A 37 -0.21 -17.39 3.00
C GLY A 37 -1.72 -17.35 3.28
N GLY A 38 -2.08 -17.25 4.56
CA GLY A 38 -3.44 -17.28 5.07
C GLY A 38 -4.03 -15.88 5.15
N VAL A 39 -5.36 -15.82 5.10
CA VAL A 39 -6.10 -14.59 5.35
C VAL A 39 -6.97 -14.83 6.56
N SER A 40 -6.75 -14.05 7.61
CA SER A 40 -7.64 -13.99 8.76
C SER A 40 -8.62 -12.84 8.60
N TYR A 41 -9.85 -13.03 9.09
CA TYR A 41 -10.90 -12.01 9.07
C TYR A 41 -11.24 -11.59 10.48
N VAL A 42 -11.36 -10.28 10.68
CA VAL A 42 -11.77 -9.69 11.96
C VAL A 42 -12.88 -8.68 11.76
N LEU A 43 -13.74 -8.55 12.77
CA LEU A 43 -14.70 -7.48 12.90
C LEU A 43 -14.12 -6.41 13.84
N ILE A 44 -14.25 -5.14 13.48
CA ILE A 44 -13.93 -4.03 14.37
C ILE A 44 -15.22 -3.61 15.11
N GLU A 45 -15.24 -3.82 16.42
CA GLU A 45 -16.35 -3.47 17.31
C GLU A 45 -16.55 -1.95 17.36
N SER A 46 -17.80 -1.48 17.37
CA SER A 46 -18.15 -0.07 17.16
C SER A 46 -17.52 0.88 18.17
N ASP A 47 -17.68 0.52 19.44
CA ASP A 47 -17.50 1.44 20.56
C ASP A 47 -16.09 1.33 21.15
N SER A 48 -15.52 0.14 21.11
CA SER A 48 -14.19 -0.16 21.64
C SER A 48 -13.10 -0.15 20.56
N LYS A 49 -13.50 -0.27 19.28
CA LYS A 49 -12.62 -0.64 18.16
C LYS A 49 -11.90 -1.98 18.36
N ARG A 50 -12.36 -2.87 19.24
CA ARG A 50 -11.76 -4.21 19.46
C ARG A 50 -11.80 -5.05 18.18
N MET A 51 -10.76 -5.83 17.93
CA MET A 51 -10.77 -6.83 16.87
C MET A 51 -11.34 -8.15 17.38
N ILE A 52 -12.35 -8.68 16.69
CA ILE A 52 -13.01 -9.94 17.02
C ILE A 52 -12.81 -10.91 15.84
N PRO A 53 -12.26 -12.12 16.05
CA PRO A 53 -12.17 -13.13 15.01
C PRO A 53 -13.53 -13.42 14.37
N LEU A 54 -13.54 -13.52 13.04
CA LEU A 54 -14.72 -13.89 12.27
C LEU A 54 -14.62 -15.32 11.73
N PRO A 55 -15.75 -16.04 11.66
CA PRO A 55 -15.83 -17.27 10.90
C PRO A 55 -15.62 -16.95 9.41
N ALA A 56 -15.02 -17.88 8.66
CA ALA A 56 -14.74 -17.69 7.24
C ALA A 56 -16.01 -17.51 6.38
N ARG A 57 -17.18 -17.90 6.92
CA ARG A 57 -18.47 -17.85 6.23
C ARG A 57 -19.57 -17.38 7.18
N ASP A 58 -20.55 -16.70 6.60
CA ASP A 58 -21.75 -16.23 7.29
C ASP A 58 -22.83 -17.33 7.40
N ARG A 59 -23.96 -17.01 8.05
CA ARG A 59 -25.10 -17.92 8.24
C ARG A 59 -25.73 -18.43 6.94
N SER A 60 -25.50 -17.72 5.83
CA SER A 60 -25.95 -18.07 4.49
C SER A 60 -24.85 -18.76 3.67
N ASN A 61 -23.78 -19.22 4.34
CA ASN A 61 -22.61 -19.86 3.75
C ASN A 61 -21.86 -18.96 2.76
N ARG A 62 -22.08 -17.63 2.79
CA ARG A 62 -21.34 -16.66 1.98
C ARG A 62 -19.96 -16.44 2.60
N PRO A 63 -18.88 -16.47 1.82
CA PRO A 63 -17.54 -16.20 2.33
C PRO A 63 -17.40 -14.73 2.70
N ALA A 64 -16.81 -14.45 3.88
CA ALA A 64 -16.46 -13.11 4.30
C ALA A 64 -15.32 -12.55 3.43
N ARG A 65 -15.41 -11.27 3.06
CA ARG A 65 -14.42 -10.56 2.25
C ARG A 65 -14.00 -9.29 3.00
N PRO A 66 -12.73 -8.85 2.91
CA PRO A 66 -12.33 -7.53 3.36
C PRO A 66 -13.18 -6.46 2.68
N GLY A 67 -13.69 -5.52 3.48
CA GLY A 67 -14.60 -4.47 3.03
C GLY A 67 -16.08 -4.86 3.03
N ASP A 68 -16.43 -6.12 3.30
CA ASP A 68 -17.82 -6.47 3.58
C ASP A 68 -18.29 -5.73 4.84
N VAL A 69 -19.56 -5.32 4.82
CA VAL A 69 -20.24 -4.87 6.05
C VAL A 69 -20.90 -6.09 6.67
N ALA A 70 -20.58 -6.36 7.93
CA ALA A 70 -21.09 -7.49 8.68
C ALA A 70 -21.93 -7.05 9.87
N VAL A 71 -23.01 -7.79 10.11
CA VAL A 71 -23.71 -7.79 11.39
C VAL A 71 -23.44 -9.13 12.04
N ALA A 72 -22.95 -9.10 13.27
CA ALA A 72 -22.68 -10.29 14.05
C ALA A 72 -23.47 -10.24 15.35
N ALA A 73 -24.14 -11.34 15.68
CA ALA A 73 -24.52 -11.61 17.05
C ALA A 73 -23.34 -12.29 17.76
N CYS A 74 -23.18 -12.00 19.05
CA CYS A 74 -22.14 -12.63 19.84
C CYS A 74 -22.63 -12.81 21.27
N THR A 75 -22.23 -13.93 21.88
CA THR A 75 -22.45 -14.13 23.30
C THR A 75 -21.37 -13.37 24.07
N LEU A 76 -21.79 -12.42 24.90
CA LEU A 76 -20.86 -11.72 25.78
C LEU A 76 -20.42 -12.65 26.91
N ASP A 77 -19.11 -12.70 27.14
CA ASP A 77 -18.55 -13.33 28.32
C ASP A 77 -19.11 -12.62 29.57
N PRO A 78 -19.69 -13.35 30.54
CA PRO A 78 -20.42 -12.75 31.65
C PRO A 78 -19.51 -12.04 32.67
N VAL A 79 -18.20 -12.27 32.63
CA VAL A 79 -17.23 -11.68 33.56
C VAL A 79 -16.68 -10.39 32.99
N THR A 80 -16.26 -10.43 31.73
CA THR A 80 -15.62 -9.31 31.03
C THR A 80 -16.64 -8.42 30.33
N ASN A 81 -17.85 -8.92 30.08
CA ASN A 81 -18.88 -8.31 29.24
C ASN A 81 -18.38 -8.09 27.80
N GLN A 82 -17.55 -9.01 27.29
CA GLN A 82 -16.88 -8.88 25.99
C GLN A 82 -17.23 -10.02 25.04
N CYS A 83 -17.25 -9.71 23.74
CA CYS A 83 -17.33 -10.70 22.68
C CYS A 83 -15.93 -11.13 22.24
N SER A 84 -15.61 -12.42 22.43
CA SER A 84 -14.33 -13.01 22.00
C SER A 84 -14.45 -13.88 20.74
N TYR A 85 -15.66 -14.31 20.37
CA TYR A 85 -15.88 -15.22 19.24
C TYR A 85 -17.28 -15.07 18.63
N ILE A 86 -17.34 -15.08 17.30
CA ILE A 86 -18.59 -15.05 16.53
C ILE A 86 -18.77 -16.42 15.85
N ALA A 87 -19.88 -17.11 16.13
CA ALA A 87 -20.17 -18.38 15.48
C ALA A 87 -20.65 -18.15 14.02
N PRO A 88 -20.43 -19.11 13.09
CA PRO A 88 -20.89 -18.98 11.70
C PRO A 88 -22.38 -18.64 11.55
N GLY A 89 -23.25 -19.23 12.38
CA GLY A 89 -24.69 -18.98 12.38
C GLY A 89 -25.12 -17.58 12.85
N ASP A 90 -24.20 -16.87 13.50
CA ASP A 90 -24.43 -15.54 14.09
C ASP A 90 -23.85 -14.40 13.25
N LEU A 91 -23.13 -14.71 12.16
CA LEU A 91 -22.62 -13.73 11.20
C LEU A 91 -23.58 -13.55 10.03
N THR A 92 -23.85 -12.30 9.64
CA THR A 92 -24.60 -11.94 8.42
C THR A 92 -23.83 -10.88 7.64
N LEU A 93 -23.52 -11.15 6.37
CA LEU A 93 -22.84 -10.18 5.49
C LEU A 93 -23.89 -9.35 4.73
N LEU A 94 -23.91 -8.04 4.97
CA LEU A 94 -24.90 -7.12 4.42
C LEU A 94 -24.60 -6.70 2.99
N ASN A 95 -23.35 -6.34 2.68
CA ASN A 95 -22.95 -5.80 1.37
C ASN A 95 -21.64 -6.42 0.88
N SER A 96 -21.43 -6.41 -0.45
CA SER A 96 -20.13 -6.71 -1.05
C SER A 96 -19.20 -5.50 -0.94
N PRO A 97 -17.87 -5.68 -0.96
CA PRO A 97 -16.93 -4.59 -0.79
C PRO A 97 -17.12 -3.58 -1.92
N THR A 98 -17.51 -2.35 -1.59
CA THR A 98 -17.37 -1.25 -2.54
C THR A 98 -15.96 -0.72 -2.39
N LEU A 99 -15.21 -0.76 -3.50
CA LEU A 99 -13.85 -0.25 -3.51
C LEU A 99 -13.86 1.23 -3.10
N PRO A 100 -12.95 1.67 -2.23
CA PRO A 100 -12.71 3.09 -2.05
C PRO A 100 -12.23 3.62 -3.40
N ARG A 101 -13.13 4.21 -4.18
CA ARG A 101 -12.72 4.99 -5.35
C ARG A 101 -11.76 6.06 -4.84
N ALA A 102 -10.66 6.28 -5.56
CA ALA A 102 -9.70 7.32 -5.21
C ALA A 102 -10.42 8.66 -5.05
N SER A 103 -10.64 9.03 -3.79
CA SER A 103 -11.01 10.36 -3.36
C SER A 103 -9.81 10.92 -2.63
N PRO A 104 -9.50 12.22 -2.80
CA PRO A 104 -8.57 12.90 -1.93
C PRO A 104 -8.93 12.61 -0.48
N SER A 105 -8.02 11.99 0.26
CA SER A 105 -8.27 11.71 1.67
C SER A 105 -7.04 12.05 2.50
N GLN A 106 -7.29 12.80 3.56
CA GLN A 106 -6.31 13.18 4.54
C GLN A 106 -6.17 12.10 5.63
N ILE A 107 -4.92 11.69 5.88
CA ILE A 107 -4.57 10.74 6.92
C ILE A 107 -4.18 11.51 8.17
N LYS A 108 -4.95 11.32 9.23
CA LYS A 108 -4.65 11.68 10.62
C LYS A 108 -4.08 10.43 11.28
N LEU A 109 -2.75 10.36 11.37
CA LEU A 109 -2.03 9.17 11.81
C LEU A 109 -1.65 9.25 13.30
N LEU A 110 -2.06 8.25 14.07
CA LEU A 110 -1.55 8.00 15.41
C LEU A 110 -0.55 6.84 15.37
N VAL A 111 0.68 7.10 15.82
CA VAL A 111 1.73 6.08 16.00
C VAL A 111 1.86 5.74 17.48
N ILE A 112 1.76 4.47 17.83
CA ILE A 112 1.74 3.98 19.20
C ILE A 112 2.94 3.06 19.40
N LEU A 113 3.93 3.53 20.15
CA LEU A 113 5.15 2.79 20.45
C LEU A 113 4.94 1.98 21.72
N ALA A 114 4.99 0.65 21.59
CA ALA A 114 4.98 -0.26 22.73
C ALA A 114 6.34 -0.25 23.43
N ASP A 115 6.44 0.39 24.60
CA ASP A 115 7.67 0.41 25.39
C ASP A 115 7.59 -0.59 26.53
N ALA A 116 8.38 -1.67 26.44
CA ALA A 116 8.22 -2.84 27.27
C ALA A 116 9.50 -3.22 28.05
N PRO A 117 10.06 -2.32 28.88
CA PRO A 117 11.26 -2.60 29.65
C PRO A 117 11.06 -3.78 30.62
N VAL A 118 9.87 -3.92 31.21
CA VAL A 118 9.53 -5.05 32.10
C VAL A 118 9.51 -6.40 31.37
N CYS A 119 9.47 -6.38 30.05
CA CYS A 119 9.53 -7.57 29.19
C CYS A 119 10.93 -7.77 28.56
N ASN A 120 11.97 -7.07 29.07
CA ASN A 120 13.30 -7.00 28.46
C ASN A 120 13.30 -6.53 26.99
N SER A 121 12.29 -5.73 26.63
CA SER A 121 12.09 -5.24 25.27
C SER A 121 11.80 -3.73 25.27
N PRO A 122 12.72 -2.91 25.80
CA PRO A 122 12.53 -1.46 25.81
C PRO A 122 12.52 -0.92 24.38
N MET A 123 11.74 0.14 24.16
CA MET A 123 11.67 0.80 22.86
C MET A 123 12.87 1.72 22.65
N GLU A 124 13.75 1.33 21.72
CA GLU A 124 15.02 2.01 21.43
C GLU A 124 14.86 3.31 20.62
N THR A 125 13.76 3.47 19.88
CA THR A 125 13.53 4.65 19.02
C THR A 125 12.78 5.77 19.75
N THR A 126 13.10 7.03 19.46
CA THR A 126 12.46 8.20 20.06
C THR A 126 11.21 8.63 19.27
N LEU A 127 10.31 9.39 19.90
CA LEU A 127 9.15 9.97 19.20
C LEU A 127 9.57 10.92 18.06
N ALA A 128 10.72 11.60 18.22
CA ALA A 128 11.29 12.44 17.18
C ALA A 128 11.75 11.62 15.97
N ASN A 129 12.43 10.49 16.19
CA ASN A 129 12.84 9.60 15.10
C ASN A 129 11.63 9.03 14.34
N ILE A 130 10.56 8.69 15.06
CA ILE A 130 9.29 8.25 14.46
C ILE A 130 8.67 9.35 13.60
N ARG A 131 8.63 10.59 14.12
CA ARG A 131 8.16 11.75 13.36
C ARG A 131 8.99 11.93 12.09
N THR A 132 10.31 11.82 12.19
CA THR A 132 11.22 11.90 11.04
C THR A 132 10.99 10.79 10.02
N ALA A 133 10.79 9.55 10.46
CA ALA A 133 10.54 8.42 9.57
C ALA A 133 9.25 8.58 8.76
N TYR A 134 8.18 9.09 9.39
CA TYR A 134 6.91 9.30 8.71
C TYR A 134 6.82 10.60 7.92
N LEU A 135 7.32 11.71 8.45
CA LEU A 135 7.09 13.06 7.90
C LEU A 135 8.34 13.71 7.28
N GLY A 136 9.52 13.12 7.46
CA GLY A 136 10.81 13.70 7.09
C GLY A 136 11.46 14.55 8.20
N PRO A 137 12.72 14.98 8.01
CA PRO A 137 13.52 15.65 9.06
C PRO A 137 12.90 16.92 9.65
N ASN A 138 12.12 17.66 8.86
CA ASN A 138 11.45 18.88 9.29
C ASN A 138 10.08 18.63 9.95
N GLY A 139 9.58 17.39 9.89
CA GLY A 139 8.25 17.06 10.39
C GLY A 139 7.10 17.75 9.65
N ASP A 140 7.32 18.18 8.40
CA ASP A 140 6.44 18.96 7.54
C ASP A 140 5.72 18.12 6.46
N GLY A 141 5.97 16.80 6.43
CA GLY A 141 5.39 15.87 5.47
C GLY A 141 6.08 15.85 4.10
N GLN A 142 7.16 16.61 3.91
CA GLN A 142 7.91 16.65 2.65
C GLN A 142 8.99 15.57 2.55
N GLY A 143 9.05 14.64 3.51
CA GLY A 143 9.93 13.47 3.47
C GLY A 143 9.28 12.21 4.05
N GLY A 144 10.10 11.17 4.19
CA GLY A 144 9.69 9.89 4.77
C GLY A 144 8.52 9.22 4.06
N THR A 145 7.74 8.46 4.81
CA THR A 145 6.54 7.75 4.33
C THR A 145 5.47 8.70 3.76
N ALA A 146 5.31 9.91 4.31
CA ALA A 146 4.34 10.89 3.83
C ALA A 146 4.62 11.27 2.38
N LYS A 147 5.89 11.53 2.05
CA LYS A 147 6.27 11.87 0.67
C LYS A 147 6.15 10.69 -0.28
N MET A 148 6.50 9.47 0.18
CA MET A 148 6.27 8.25 -0.61
C MET A 148 4.80 8.07 -0.96
N LEU A 149 3.91 8.24 0.03
CA LEU A 149 2.46 8.12 -0.17
C LEU A 149 1.91 9.18 -1.13
N GLU A 150 2.29 10.44 -0.93
CA GLU A 150 1.87 11.54 -1.80
C GLU A 150 2.33 11.29 -3.24
N ASN A 151 3.60 10.94 -3.45
CA ASN A 151 4.15 10.69 -4.78
C ASN A 151 3.49 9.48 -5.46
N CYS A 152 3.37 8.36 -4.74
CA CYS A 152 2.83 7.12 -5.31
C CYS A 152 1.31 7.18 -5.55
N SER A 153 0.60 8.09 -4.87
CA SER A 153 -0.83 8.33 -5.06
C SER A 153 -1.14 9.59 -5.87
N TYR A 154 -0.12 10.26 -6.43
CA TYR A 154 -0.28 11.52 -7.17
C TYR A 154 -1.04 12.61 -6.40
N GLY A 155 -0.77 12.72 -5.11
CA GLY A 155 -1.40 13.68 -4.21
C GLY A 155 -2.80 13.29 -3.73
N LEU A 156 -3.34 12.14 -4.15
CA LEU A 156 -4.68 11.70 -3.72
C LEU A 156 -4.70 11.26 -2.25
N LYS A 157 -3.57 10.86 -1.70
CA LYS A 157 -3.42 10.45 -0.29
C LYS A 157 -2.26 11.20 0.36
N THR A 158 -2.53 11.82 1.49
CA THR A 158 -1.56 12.64 2.20
C THR A 158 -1.64 12.41 3.71
N ILE A 159 -0.49 12.26 4.38
CA ILE A 159 -0.42 12.32 5.84
C ILE A 159 -0.41 13.79 6.26
N VAL A 160 -1.36 14.19 7.10
CA VAL A 160 -1.48 15.57 7.57
C VAL A 160 -0.48 15.81 8.70
N PRO A 161 0.57 16.64 8.51
CA PRO A 161 1.64 16.79 9.50
C PRO A 161 1.17 17.39 10.84
N SER A 162 0.15 18.26 10.79
CA SER A 162 -0.46 18.88 11.97
C SER A 162 -1.39 17.93 12.74
N ALA A 163 -1.86 16.85 12.10
CA ALA A 163 -2.70 15.82 12.71
C ALA A 163 -1.94 14.49 12.83
N PHE A 164 -0.62 14.53 12.78
CA PHE A 164 0.26 13.40 13.09
C PHE A 164 0.63 13.45 14.58
N GLN A 165 0.44 12.34 15.27
CA GLN A 165 0.87 12.18 16.66
C GLN A 165 1.60 10.85 16.83
N ALA A 166 2.71 10.87 17.57
CA ALA A 166 3.36 9.67 18.06
C ALA A 166 3.33 9.67 19.58
N ILE A 167 2.94 8.55 20.18
CA ILE A 167 2.93 8.36 21.63
C ILE A 167 3.69 7.10 22.02
N ARG A 168 4.26 7.12 23.22
CA ARG A 168 4.89 5.96 23.83
C ARG A 168 3.99 5.46 24.94
N VAL A 169 3.52 4.22 24.82
CA VAL A 169 2.67 3.57 25.82
C VAL A 169 3.52 2.59 26.64
N PRO A 170 3.58 2.73 27.98
CA PRO A 170 4.36 1.84 28.81
C PRO A 170 3.62 0.51 29.01
N ILE A 171 4.34 -0.59 28.82
CA ILE A 171 3.92 -1.93 29.22
C ILE A 171 4.43 -2.17 30.64
N THR A 172 3.51 -2.47 31.54
CA THR A 172 3.77 -2.48 32.99
C THR A 172 3.47 -3.82 33.66
N THR A 173 2.81 -4.76 32.97
CA THR A 173 2.45 -6.06 33.55
C THR A 173 3.01 -7.24 32.75
N ALA A 174 3.25 -8.36 33.44
CA ALA A 174 3.68 -9.61 32.80
C ALA A 174 2.63 -10.16 31.81
N SER A 175 1.33 -9.95 32.06
CA SER A 175 0.27 -10.34 31.13
C SER A 175 0.36 -9.58 29.80
N GLN A 176 0.69 -8.29 29.84
CA GLN A 176 0.92 -7.49 28.64
C GLN A 176 2.20 -7.92 27.90
N CYS A 177 3.24 -8.36 28.63
CA CYS A 177 4.43 -8.95 28.00
C CYS A 177 4.09 -10.20 27.17
N TRP A 178 3.24 -11.07 27.72
CA TRP A 178 2.79 -12.25 26.99
C TRP A 178 2.07 -11.87 25.70
N THR A 179 1.20 -10.86 25.73
CA THR A 179 0.55 -10.34 24.52
C THR A 179 1.58 -9.93 23.46
N LEU A 180 2.59 -9.16 23.84
CA LEU A 180 3.65 -8.74 22.90
C LEU A 180 4.47 -9.91 22.35
N ASN A 181 4.76 -10.91 23.17
CA ASN A 181 5.57 -12.06 22.75
C ASN A 181 4.76 -13.12 21.98
N SER A 182 3.42 -13.12 22.12
CA SER A 182 2.54 -14.05 21.40
C SER A 182 2.46 -13.76 19.91
N CYS A 183 2.76 -12.52 19.50
CA CYS A 183 2.61 -12.04 18.12
C CYS A 183 1.21 -12.22 17.53
N VAL A 184 0.19 -12.29 18.40
CA VAL A 184 -1.22 -12.27 18.02
C VAL A 184 -1.62 -10.81 17.83
N TYR A 185 -1.71 -10.39 16.57
CA TYR A 185 -1.95 -9.00 16.17
C TYR A 185 -3.22 -8.38 16.79
N GLN A 186 -4.25 -9.20 17.03
CA GLN A 186 -5.51 -8.76 17.65
C GLN A 186 -5.29 -8.34 19.10
N GLU A 187 -4.57 -9.17 19.86
CA GLU A 187 -4.24 -8.89 21.25
C GLU A 187 -3.33 -7.66 21.36
N PHE A 188 -2.36 -7.52 20.44
CA PHE A 188 -1.54 -6.31 20.32
C PHE A 188 -2.39 -5.06 20.19
N TRP A 189 -3.33 -5.05 19.24
CA TRP A 189 -4.21 -3.91 19.03
C TRP A 189 -5.07 -3.63 20.26
N ASN A 190 -5.68 -4.65 20.84
CA ASN A 190 -6.59 -4.50 21.99
C ASN A 190 -5.85 -3.90 23.21
N VAL A 191 -4.65 -4.40 23.53
CA VAL A 191 -3.85 -3.89 24.65
C VAL A 191 -3.31 -2.49 24.36
N LEU A 192 -2.69 -2.27 23.20
CA LEU A 192 -2.04 -0.99 22.89
C LEU A 192 -3.05 0.14 22.67
N SER A 193 -4.20 -0.15 22.06
CA SER A 193 -5.28 0.84 21.92
C SER A 193 -5.89 1.21 23.28
N ALA A 194 -6.08 0.25 24.19
CA ALA A 194 -6.56 0.54 25.54
C ALA A 194 -5.58 1.43 26.33
N LEU A 195 -4.28 1.11 26.28
CA LEU A 195 -3.24 1.92 26.93
C LEU A 195 -3.14 3.32 26.30
N ALA A 196 -3.19 3.40 24.98
CA ALA A 196 -3.21 4.69 24.27
C ALA A 196 -4.42 5.54 24.68
N ARG A 197 -5.62 4.96 24.69
CA ARG A 197 -6.86 5.62 25.14
C ARG A 197 -6.75 6.14 26.57
N ALA A 198 -6.19 5.34 27.47
CA ALA A 198 -5.95 5.78 28.85
C ALA A 198 -4.98 6.97 28.94
N GLN A 199 -4.01 7.06 28.01
CA GLN A 199 -2.99 8.10 27.99
C GLN A 199 -3.44 9.41 27.32
N ILE A 200 -4.12 9.34 26.16
CA ILE A 200 -4.52 10.54 25.38
C ILE A 200 -6.01 10.87 25.44
N GLY A 201 -6.81 10.01 26.08
CA GLY A 201 -8.27 10.12 26.14
C GLY A 201 -8.96 9.54 24.90
N ASN A 202 -10.17 9.02 25.10
CA ASN A 202 -10.97 8.40 24.03
C ASN A 202 -11.26 9.38 22.88
N ALA A 203 -11.69 10.61 23.19
CA ALA A 203 -12.03 11.60 22.17
C ALA A 203 -10.84 11.93 21.24
N THR A 204 -9.64 12.09 21.81
CA THR A 204 -8.42 12.33 21.03
C THR A 204 -8.07 11.10 20.19
N PHE A 205 -8.09 9.91 20.79
CA PHE A 205 -7.80 8.65 20.08
C PHE A 205 -8.76 8.42 18.90
N ASP A 206 -10.04 8.72 19.07
CA ASP A 206 -11.06 8.54 18.03
C ASP A 206 -11.06 9.64 16.96
N SER A 207 -10.29 10.72 17.15
CA SER A 207 -10.09 11.77 16.14
C SER A 207 -9.14 11.35 15.00
N PHE A 208 -8.33 10.31 15.24
CA PHE A 208 -7.44 9.72 14.24
C PHE A 208 -8.19 8.72 13.37
N ASN A 209 -7.79 8.63 12.10
CA ASN A 209 -8.37 7.70 11.13
C ASN A 209 -7.39 6.64 10.64
N TYR A 210 -6.12 6.68 11.06
CA TYR A 210 -5.11 5.64 10.83
C TYR A 210 -4.25 5.43 12.07
N TYR A 211 -3.83 4.18 12.25
CA TYR A 211 -3.07 3.74 13.43
C TYR A 211 -1.86 2.90 13.02
N SER A 212 -0.69 3.22 13.58
CA SER A 212 0.53 2.41 13.42
C SER A 212 1.05 1.96 14.78
N MET A 213 1.02 0.66 15.02
CA MET A 213 1.58 0.03 16.21
C MET A 213 3.06 -0.25 15.95
N VAL A 214 3.92 0.29 16.80
CA VAL A 214 5.37 0.15 16.65
C VAL A 214 5.92 -0.65 17.82
N PHE A 215 6.66 -1.71 17.51
CA PHE A 215 7.26 -2.62 18.50
C PHE A 215 8.72 -2.91 18.15
N LYS A 216 9.43 -3.56 19.09
CA LYS A 216 10.87 -3.83 18.97
C LYS A 216 11.16 -4.91 17.90
N ALA A 217 12.37 -4.87 17.35
CA ALA A 217 12.79 -5.65 16.18
C ALA A 217 12.78 -7.18 16.36
N ASP A 218 12.85 -7.69 17.59
CA ASP A 218 13.09 -9.10 17.94
C ASP A 218 11.84 -9.86 18.39
N GLN A 219 10.70 -9.20 18.56
CA GLN A 219 9.50 -9.83 19.13
C GLN A 219 8.79 -10.78 18.17
N CYS A 220 8.58 -10.34 16.92
CA CYS A 220 7.76 -11.07 15.94
C CYS A 220 8.52 -11.51 14.71
N THR A 221 8.08 -12.61 14.10
CA THR A 221 8.74 -13.19 12.95
C THR A 221 8.42 -12.49 11.63
N TRP A 222 7.31 -11.74 11.58
CA TRP A 222 6.99 -10.78 10.53
C TRP A 222 7.66 -9.44 10.85
N ILE A 223 8.14 -8.71 9.83
CA ILE A 223 8.79 -7.41 10.00
C ILE A 223 7.81 -6.24 10.04
N GLY A 224 6.69 -6.43 9.36
CA GLY A 224 5.51 -5.57 9.30
C GLY A 224 4.29 -6.45 9.06
N LEU A 225 3.13 -5.91 9.38
CA LEU A 225 1.83 -6.49 9.13
C LEU A 225 0.83 -5.35 8.98
N ALA A 226 -0.19 -5.53 8.15
CA ALA A 226 -1.26 -4.56 8.04
C ALA A 226 -2.61 -5.20 7.81
N THR A 227 -3.65 -4.46 8.17
CA THR A 227 -5.00 -4.76 7.73
C THR A 227 -5.15 -4.41 6.26
N VAL A 228 -5.67 -5.34 5.47
CA VAL A 228 -5.94 -5.14 4.05
C VAL A 228 -7.28 -4.44 3.85
N GLY A 229 -7.23 -3.20 3.37
CA GLY A 229 -8.41 -2.37 3.12
C GLY A 229 -9.01 -1.71 4.36
N ALA A 230 -8.24 -1.58 5.45
CA ALA A 230 -8.64 -0.83 6.65
C ALA A 230 -7.61 0.26 6.99
N ASN A 231 -7.25 0.44 8.26
CA ASN A 231 -6.49 1.61 8.71
C ASN A 231 -5.48 1.30 9.84
N LEU A 232 -5.10 0.03 9.99
CA LEU A 232 -4.22 -0.43 11.04
C LEU A 232 -3.00 -1.15 10.46
N MET A 233 -1.85 -0.86 11.05
CA MET A 233 -0.58 -1.50 10.74
C MET A 233 0.22 -1.77 12.00
N TRP A 234 1.05 -2.81 11.96
CA TRP A 234 2.02 -3.18 12.98
C TRP A 234 3.40 -3.22 12.33
N ASN A 235 4.33 -2.44 12.85
CA ASN A 235 5.64 -2.27 12.26
C ASN A 235 6.73 -2.46 13.30
N LYS A 236 7.83 -3.10 12.89
CA LYS A 236 9.09 -2.96 13.62
C LYS A 236 9.60 -1.53 13.45
N ALA A 237 10.17 -0.96 14.52
CA ALA A 237 10.67 0.41 14.49
C ALA A 237 11.65 0.71 13.33
N TRP A 238 12.49 -0.26 12.95
CA TRP A 238 13.54 -0.07 11.95
C TRP A 238 13.06 -0.06 10.49
N ILE A 239 11.84 -0.54 10.19
CA ILE A 239 11.29 -0.50 8.82
C ILE A 239 10.57 0.81 8.51
N LEU A 240 10.36 1.68 9.50
CA LEU A 240 9.63 2.93 9.30
C LEU A 240 10.41 3.87 8.37
N GLY A 241 9.68 4.57 7.49
CA GLY A 241 10.29 5.44 6.47
C GLY A 241 11.02 4.70 5.34
N THR A 242 10.94 3.37 5.28
CA THR A 242 11.51 2.54 4.21
C THR A 242 10.41 1.98 3.31
N TRP A 243 10.78 1.36 2.17
CA TRP A 243 9.82 0.69 1.27
C TRP A 243 9.00 -0.42 1.96
N PRO A 244 9.61 -1.33 2.76
CA PRO A 244 8.83 -2.26 3.60
C PRO A 244 7.83 -1.58 4.54
N GLY A 245 8.21 -0.50 5.23
CA GLY A 245 7.27 0.24 6.07
C GLY A 245 6.16 0.93 5.26
N PHE A 246 6.48 1.39 4.05
CA PHE A 246 5.50 1.95 3.14
C PHE A 246 4.53 0.88 2.59
N GLN A 247 4.98 -0.35 2.39
CA GLN A 247 4.15 -1.49 2.02
C GLN A 247 2.99 -1.70 3.01
N GLU A 248 3.30 -1.69 4.31
CA GLU A 248 2.29 -1.81 5.38
C GLU A 248 1.27 -0.66 5.37
N VAL A 249 1.71 0.55 5.01
CA VAL A 249 0.82 1.69 4.88
C VAL A 249 -0.16 1.48 3.74
N ILE A 250 0.26 0.91 2.62
CA ILE A 250 -0.59 0.82 1.43
C ILE A 250 -1.45 -0.45 1.36
N HIS A 251 -1.20 -1.46 2.19
CA HIS A 251 -2.15 -2.55 2.45
C HIS A 251 -3.54 -2.01 2.88
N ASN A 252 -3.57 -0.88 3.58
CA ASN A 252 -4.81 -0.18 3.94
C ASN A 252 -5.69 0.23 2.75
N TYR A 253 -5.18 0.19 1.52
CA TYR A 253 -5.93 0.43 0.28
C TYR A 253 -6.32 -0.86 -0.45
N ALA A 254 -6.48 -1.95 0.32
CA ALA A 254 -6.84 -3.27 -0.17
C ALA A 254 -5.85 -3.83 -1.21
N LEU A 255 -4.56 -3.48 -1.06
CA LEU A 255 -3.47 -4.07 -1.82
C LEU A 255 -2.96 -5.32 -1.09
N TRP A 256 -2.55 -6.30 -1.88
CA TRP A 256 -2.04 -7.60 -1.44
C TRP A 256 -0.63 -7.78 -1.98
N HIS A 257 0.15 -8.71 -1.40
CA HIS A 257 1.46 -8.98 -1.96
C HIS A 257 1.41 -9.45 -3.41
N ASN A 258 2.35 -8.93 -4.20
CA ASN A 258 2.53 -9.35 -5.57
C ASN A 258 3.39 -10.60 -5.65
N GLN A 259 3.13 -11.36 -6.70
CA GLN A 259 3.81 -12.61 -7.01
C GLN A 259 4.68 -12.44 -8.26
N ASN A 260 5.62 -13.34 -8.51
CA ASN A 260 6.19 -13.47 -9.85
C ASN A 260 5.25 -14.25 -10.79
N ALA A 261 5.66 -14.41 -12.05
CA ALA A 261 4.95 -15.21 -13.04
C ALA A 261 4.73 -16.69 -12.65
N THR A 262 5.42 -17.22 -11.64
CA THR A 262 5.24 -18.59 -11.12
C THR A 262 4.34 -18.65 -9.90
N GLY A 263 3.79 -17.52 -9.45
CA GLY A 263 2.92 -17.43 -8.26
C GLY A 263 3.66 -17.33 -6.92
N ALA A 264 4.99 -17.16 -6.93
CA ALA A 264 5.76 -16.99 -5.70
C ALA A 264 5.63 -15.56 -5.16
N GLU A 265 5.10 -15.43 -3.96
CA GLU A 265 4.94 -14.18 -3.22
C GLU A 265 6.30 -13.48 -3.00
N TYR A 266 6.31 -12.15 -2.99
CA TYR A 266 7.50 -11.30 -2.83
C TYR A 266 8.57 -11.43 -3.93
N LYS A 267 8.27 -12.12 -5.03
CA LYS A 267 9.20 -12.25 -6.17
C LYS A 267 8.96 -11.23 -7.27
N ASP A 268 7.97 -10.36 -7.11
CA ASP A 268 7.81 -9.18 -7.94
C ASP A 268 8.79 -8.08 -7.48
N THR A 269 9.72 -7.64 -8.33
CA THR A 269 10.65 -6.52 -8.02
C THR A 269 10.21 -5.20 -8.65
N SER A 270 9.03 -5.18 -9.28
CA SER A 270 8.45 -4.02 -9.98
C SER A 270 7.68 -3.08 -9.07
N SER A 271 7.10 -3.56 -7.96
CA SER A 271 6.34 -2.75 -7.02
C SER A 271 6.71 -3.01 -5.55
N VAL A 272 6.33 -2.07 -4.69
CA VAL A 272 6.43 -2.18 -3.23
C VAL A 272 5.56 -3.29 -2.63
N MET A 273 4.49 -3.75 -3.28
CA MET A 273 3.77 -4.93 -2.77
C MET A 273 4.47 -6.23 -3.11
N GLY A 274 5.50 -6.19 -3.95
CA GLY A 274 6.46 -7.27 -4.08
C GLY A 274 7.64 -7.06 -3.13
N ASN A 275 8.85 -7.17 -3.66
CA ASN A 275 10.11 -6.82 -3.00
C ASN A 275 10.82 -5.66 -3.75
N GLY A 276 10.06 -4.88 -4.52
CA GLY A 276 10.55 -3.75 -5.28
C GLY A 276 10.62 -2.47 -4.44
N ALA A 277 11.68 -1.68 -4.64
CA ALA A 277 11.80 -0.34 -4.09
C ALA A 277 11.16 0.69 -5.03
N ALA A 278 9.85 0.56 -5.28
CA ALA A 278 9.12 1.40 -6.22
C ALA A 278 7.64 1.56 -5.82
N CYS A 279 6.99 2.61 -6.30
CA CYS A 279 5.56 2.79 -6.16
C CYS A 279 4.75 1.59 -6.69
N PRO A 280 3.46 1.49 -6.34
CA PRO A 280 2.59 0.48 -6.93
C PRO A 280 2.63 0.54 -8.46
N GLY A 281 2.69 -0.61 -9.11
CA GLY A 281 2.59 -0.77 -10.55
C GLY A 281 1.16 -0.62 -11.05
N ALA A 282 1.01 -0.70 -12.38
CA ALA A 282 -0.23 -0.39 -13.06
C ALA A 282 -1.45 -1.18 -12.57
N ALA A 283 -1.30 -2.48 -12.30
CA ALA A 283 -2.43 -3.28 -11.83
C ALA A 283 -2.93 -2.80 -10.47
N GLU A 284 -2.03 -2.49 -9.55
CA GLU A 284 -2.34 -1.99 -8.19
C GLU A 284 -2.93 -0.58 -8.26
N MET A 285 -2.32 0.32 -9.04
CA MET A 285 -2.83 1.70 -9.20
C MET A 285 -4.21 1.75 -9.88
N ALA A 286 -4.46 0.86 -10.84
CA ALA A 286 -5.78 0.73 -11.47
C ALA A 286 -6.86 0.33 -10.45
N TRP A 287 -6.48 -0.42 -9.41
CA TRP A 287 -7.40 -0.85 -8.35
C TRP A 287 -7.66 0.21 -7.31
N THR A 288 -6.62 0.89 -6.86
CA THR A 288 -6.79 2.01 -5.92
C THR A 288 -7.43 3.22 -6.58
N GLY A 289 -7.42 3.28 -7.91
CA GLY A 289 -7.85 4.44 -8.70
C GLY A 289 -6.87 5.60 -8.63
N TRP A 290 -5.63 5.37 -8.18
CA TRP A 290 -4.62 6.43 -8.09
C TRP A 290 -4.12 6.86 -9.47
N ALA A 291 -4.25 5.99 -10.45
CA ALA A 291 -3.92 6.28 -11.83
C ALA A 291 -5.09 5.98 -12.77
N SER A 292 -5.01 6.50 -13.99
CA SER A 292 -5.96 6.25 -15.07
C SER A 292 -5.24 5.70 -16.30
N PRO A 293 -5.94 4.87 -17.11
CA PRO A 293 -5.35 4.32 -18.31
C PRO A 293 -5.17 5.40 -19.37
N ALA A 294 -4.26 5.19 -20.32
CA ALA A 294 -4.17 6.00 -21.53
C ALA A 294 -5.54 6.03 -22.24
N VAL A 295 -5.83 7.12 -22.94
CA VAL A 295 -7.11 7.30 -23.64
C VAL A 295 -7.36 6.13 -24.59
N GLY A 296 -8.52 5.48 -24.45
CA GLY A 296 -8.88 4.29 -25.23
C GLY A 296 -8.18 2.99 -24.82
N ALA A 297 -7.31 3.00 -23.81
CA ALA A 297 -6.46 1.87 -23.42
C ALA A 297 -6.89 1.19 -22.10
N GLY A 298 -8.09 1.49 -21.59
CA GLY A 298 -8.59 0.98 -20.30
C GLY A 298 -9.19 -0.43 -20.31
N GLY A 299 -9.26 -1.08 -21.48
CA GLY A 299 -9.90 -2.37 -21.66
C GLY A 299 -9.75 -2.91 -23.08
N LEU A 300 -8.52 -2.99 -23.57
CA LEU A 300 -8.23 -3.46 -24.92
C LEU A 300 -8.52 -4.94 -25.06
N ASN A 301 -9.53 -5.29 -25.87
CA ASN A 301 -10.01 -6.65 -26.09
C ASN A 301 -10.09 -6.96 -27.59
N SER A 302 -10.61 -8.13 -27.96
CA SER A 302 -10.77 -8.56 -29.35
C SER A 302 -11.62 -7.61 -30.19
N ALA A 303 -12.58 -6.91 -29.58
CA ALA A 303 -13.39 -5.89 -30.25
C ALA A 303 -12.59 -4.61 -30.52
N ALA A 304 -11.74 -4.19 -29.58
CA ALA A 304 -10.87 -3.02 -29.71
C ALA A 304 -9.62 -3.29 -30.58
N MET A 305 -9.15 -4.54 -30.63
CA MET A 305 -7.97 -5.00 -31.37
C MET A 305 -8.29 -6.23 -32.22
N PRO A 306 -9.15 -6.10 -33.25
CA PRO A 306 -9.51 -7.24 -34.09
C PRO A 306 -8.31 -7.72 -34.91
N SER A 307 -8.25 -9.03 -35.13
CA SER A 307 -7.15 -9.66 -35.88
C SER A 307 -7.02 -9.05 -37.28
N GLY A 308 -5.78 -8.83 -37.73
CA GLY A 308 -5.49 -8.24 -39.04
C GLY A 308 -5.59 -6.71 -39.13
N ARG A 309 -5.91 -6.00 -38.05
CA ARG A 309 -5.81 -4.52 -38.01
C ARG A 309 -4.39 -4.03 -37.72
N PRO A 310 -4.05 -2.78 -38.09
CA PRO A 310 -2.76 -2.19 -37.75
C PRO A 310 -2.54 -2.13 -36.24
N THR A 311 -1.28 -2.11 -35.84
CA THR A 311 -0.82 -1.96 -34.45
C THR A 311 -1.50 -0.78 -33.78
N VAL A 312 -1.99 -0.96 -32.55
CA VAL A 312 -2.52 0.16 -31.77
C VAL A 312 -1.37 0.78 -30.98
N THR A 313 -1.28 2.11 -31.00
CA THR A 313 -0.12 2.87 -30.49
C THR A 313 -0.55 3.91 -29.46
N TRP A 314 0.26 4.10 -28.41
CA TRP A 314 0.03 5.08 -27.36
C TRP A 314 1.31 5.78 -26.93
N ASN A 315 1.16 7.02 -26.46
CA ASN A 315 2.19 7.68 -25.66
C ASN A 315 1.92 7.41 -24.18
N LEU A 316 2.86 6.77 -23.51
CA LEU A 316 2.75 6.48 -22.08
C LEU A 316 3.71 7.36 -21.29
N PRO A 317 3.22 8.27 -20.43
CA PRO A 317 4.07 8.94 -19.47
C PRO A 317 4.60 7.95 -18.43
N ALA A 318 5.80 8.21 -17.94
CA ALA A 318 6.36 7.46 -16.82
C ALA A 318 5.54 7.68 -15.55
N THR A 319 5.45 6.64 -14.72
CA THR A 319 4.62 6.66 -13.50
C THR A 319 5.09 7.65 -12.44
N TYR A 320 6.32 8.17 -12.48
CA TYR A 320 6.73 9.23 -11.55
C TYR A 320 6.29 10.63 -12.01
N LEU A 321 5.86 10.81 -13.26
CA LEU A 321 5.49 12.11 -13.84
C LEU A 321 4.02 12.45 -13.60
N THR A 322 3.13 11.49 -13.83
CA THR A 322 1.67 11.71 -13.72
C THR A 322 0.92 10.40 -13.51
N GLY A 323 -0.20 10.50 -12.78
CA GLY A 323 -1.19 9.42 -12.64
C GLY A 323 -2.16 9.36 -13.81
N VAL A 324 -2.14 10.36 -14.70
CA VAL A 324 -3.09 10.45 -15.81
C VAL A 324 -2.53 9.76 -17.05
N GLY A 325 -3.28 8.80 -17.58
CA GLY A 325 -2.95 8.15 -18.84
C GLY A 325 -1.70 7.27 -18.83
N ASN A 326 -1.23 6.84 -17.65
CA ASN A 326 0.11 6.28 -17.47
C ASN A 326 0.19 4.74 -17.56
N TYR A 327 -0.93 4.07 -17.83
CA TYR A 327 -0.95 2.63 -18.04
C TYR A 327 -1.89 2.20 -19.16
N ILE A 328 -1.69 0.97 -19.64
CA ILE A 328 -2.59 0.26 -20.56
C ILE A 328 -3.14 -0.96 -19.84
N ARG A 329 -4.42 -1.27 -20.05
CA ARG A 329 -5.06 -2.51 -19.62
C ARG A 329 -5.56 -3.29 -20.83
N VAL A 330 -5.06 -4.51 -20.97
CA VAL A 330 -5.47 -5.49 -21.98
C VAL A 330 -6.34 -6.56 -21.33
N VAL A 331 -7.44 -6.88 -21.99
CA VAL A 331 -8.45 -7.88 -21.65
C VAL A 331 -8.36 -8.95 -22.77
N PRO A 332 -7.50 -9.97 -22.63
CA PRO A 332 -7.21 -10.93 -23.69
C PRO A 332 -8.31 -11.99 -23.85
N ASP A 333 -9.53 -11.54 -24.16
CA ASP A 333 -10.73 -12.35 -24.40
C ASP A 333 -10.63 -13.30 -25.60
N TRP A 334 -9.63 -13.10 -26.47
CA TRP A 334 -9.27 -14.01 -27.56
C TRP A 334 -8.54 -15.27 -27.08
N VAL A 335 -8.04 -15.31 -25.84
CA VAL A 335 -7.43 -16.52 -25.28
C VAL A 335 -8.56 -17.49 -24.92
N PRO A 336 -8.60 -18.73 -25.45
CA PRO A 336 -9.74 -19.63 -25.28
C PRO A 336 -10.13 -19.94 -23.82
N THR A 337 -9.17 -19.83 -22.91
CA THR A 337 -9.37 -20.04 -21.48
C THR A 337 -9.88 -18.81 -20.74
N TYR A 338 -10.02 -17.64 -21.41
CA TYR A 338 -10.24 -16.33 -20.76
C TYR A 338 -11.47 -16.30 -19.87
N THR A 339 -12.54 -16.96 -20.32
CA THR A 339 -13.85 -17.02 -19.65
C THR A 339 -14.22 -18.41 -19.14
N SER A 340 -13.62 -19.47 -19.68
CA SER A 340 -14.09 -20.86 -19.51
C SER A 340 -13.59 -21.57 -18.25
N ASN A 341 -12.58 -21.03 -17.55
CA ASN A 341 -11.92 -21.71 -16.44
C ASN A 341 -11.72 -20.83 -15.19
N LEU A 342 -12.79 -20.20 -14.69
CA LEU A 342 -12.76 -19.40 -13.45
C LEU A 342 -12.28 -20.20 -12.21
N ASN A 343 -12.39 -21.53 -12.24
CA ASN A 343 -12.02 -22.46 -11.17
C ASN A 343 -10.56 -23.00 -11.24
N LEU A 344 -9.81 -22.78 -12.32
CA LEU A 344 -8.36 -23.14 -12.39
C LEU A 344 -7.45 -22.15 -11.63
N ALA A 345 -8.05 -21.27 -10.83
CA ALA A 345 -7.42 -20.22 -10.03
C ALA A 345 -6.22 -20.63 -9.18
N ASN A 346 -6.14 -21.91 -8.84
CA ASN A 346 -5.13 -22.45 -7.95
C ASN A 346 -4.08 -23.34 -8.63
N THR A 347 -4.25 -23.71 -9.91
CA THR A 347 -3.36 -24.70 -10.54
C THR A 347 -2.53 -24.15 -11.69
N ASP A 348 -2.96 -23.07 -12.36
CA ASP A 348 -2.13 -22.42 -13.36
C ASP A 348 -2.08 -20.88 -13.21
N PRO A 349 -0.97 -20.35 -12.63
CA PRO A 349 -0.72 -18.92 -12.55
C PRO A 349 -0.49 -18.24 -13.93
N ALA A 350 -0.78 -18.90 -15.06
CA ALA A 350 -0.60 -18.39 -16.41
C ALA A 350 -1.88 -17.97 -17.14
N VAL A 351 -3.03 -18.46 -16.69
CA VAL A 351 -4.22 -18.56 -17.54
C VAL A 351 -5.13 -17.36 -17.30
N SER A 352 -5.45 -16.63 -18.39
CA SER A 352 -6.62 -15.74 -18.50
C SER A 352 -6.70 -14.54 -17.57
N ARG A 353 -5.84 -13.54 -17.83
CA ARG A 353 -5.60 -12.42 -16.92
C ARG A 353 -5.67 -11.10 -17.66
N ASN A 354 -6.12 -10.06 -16.98
CA ASN A 354 -5.87 -8.72 -17.51
C ASN A 354 -4.37 -8.45 -17.45
N VAL A 355 -3.81 -7.96 -18.56
CA VAL A 355 -2.41 -7.55 -18.63
C VAL A 355 -2.36 -6.04 -18.50
N TYR A 356 -1.50 -5.56 -17.62
CA TYR A 356 -1.26 -4.16 -17.35
C TYR A 356 0.15 -3.79 -17.80
N LEU A 357 0.27 -2.66 -18.48
CA LEU A 357 1.55 -2.14 -18.97
C LEU A 357 1.74 -0.72 -18.46
N HIS A 358 2.93 -0.39 -17.98
CA HIS A 358 3.30 0.99 -17.63
C HIS A 358 4.79 1.23 -17.82
N VAL A 359 5.17 2.49 -18.02
CA VAL A 359 6.56 2.89 -18.09
C VAL A 359 7.08 3.09 -16.67
N ARG A 360 8.01 2.24 -16.25
CA ARG A 360 8.69 2.37 -14.96
C ARG A 360 10.05 3.03 -15.17
N VAL A 361 10.36 3.98 -14.30
CA VAL A 361 11.73 4.44 -14.06
C VAL A 361 12.13 3.98 -12.66
N PRO A 362 12.87 2.88 -12.54
CA PRO A 362 13.41 2.48 -11.25
C PRO A 362 14.42 3.54 -10.78
N GLY A 363 14.55 3.73 -9.46
CA GLY A 363 15.59 4.65 -8.92
C GLY A 363 17.02 4.26 -9.32
N ASN A 364 17.26 3.00 -9.69
CA ASN A 364 18.60 2.43 -9.90
C ASN A 364 18.72 1.49 -11.13
N ALA A 365 17.76 1.44 -12.05
CA ALA A 365 17.77 0.48 -13.16
C ALA A 365 17.24 1.06 -14.47
N ASP A 366 17.46 0.32 -15.56
CA ASP A 366 17.06 0.69 -16.91
C ASP A 366 15.55 0.99 -16.97
N VAL A 367 15.21 2.09 -17.63
CA VAL A 367 13.82 2.43 -17.92
C VAL A 367 13.24 1.34 -18.82
N GLY A 368 12.00 0.93 -18.54
CA GLY A 368 11.35 -0.18 -19.24
C GLY A 368 9.84 -0.06 -19.20
N ILE A 369 9.16 -0.78 -20.10
CA ILE A 369 7.72 -1.04 -19.95
C ILE A 369 7.56 -2.31 -19.12
N ASP A 370 7.10 -2.17 -17.89
CA ASP A 370 6.82 -3.28 -17.00
C ASP A 370 5.43 -3.85 -17.29
N LEU A 371 5.39 -5.17 -17.43
CA LEU A 371 4.17 -5.94 -17.66
C LEU A 371 3.80 -6.68 -16.38
N GLN A 372 2.57 -6.48 -15.94
CA GLN A 372 1.97 -7.20 -14.84
C GLN A 372 0.70 -7.90 -15.32
N HIS A 373 0.33 -8.99 -14.69
CA HIS A 373 -1.00 -9.56 -14.82
C HIS A 373 -1.80 -9.38 -13.54
N ALA A 374 -3.13 -9.41 -13.65
CA ALA A 374 -4.03 -9.56 -12.50
C ALA A 374 -5.03 -10.67 -12.77
N TYR A 375 -4.99 -11.71 -11.95
CA TYR A 375 -5.72 -12.96 -12.18
C TYR A 375 -7.25 -12.79 -12.09
N LYS A 376 -7.76 -12.00 -11.14
CA LYS A 376 -9.20 -11.95 -10.84
C LYS A 376 -9.96 -10.80 -11.51
N ASP A 377 -9.27 -9.96 -12.26
CA ASP A 377 -9.85 -8.73 -12.81
C ASP A 377 -10.78 -8.93 -14.02
N ASN A 378 -10.80 -10.14 -14.58
CA ASN A 378 -11.74 -10.52 -15.63
C ASN A 378 -13.17 -10.68 -15.08
N ASN A 379 -13.32 -11.14 -13.83
CA ASN A 379 -14.61 -11.31 -13.16
C ASN A 379 -14.46 -11.35 -11.64
N MET A 380 -14.16 -10.20 -11.02
CA MET A 380 -13.97 -10.10 -9.55
C MET A 380 -15.16 -10.64 -8.74
N ALA A 381 -16.38 -10.55 -9.26
CA ALA A 381 -17.59 -11.03 -8.60
C ALA A 381 -17.61 -12.56 -8.45
N ALA A 382 -17.00 -13.29 -9.39
CA ALA A 382 -16.94 -14.76 -9.38
C ALA A 382 -15.97 -15.33 -8.33
N TYR A 383 -15.09 -14.52 -7.74
CA TYR A 383 -14.07 -15.01 -6.81
C TYR A 383 -14.45 -14.75 -5.35
N THR A 384 -14.17 -15.72 -4.49
CA THR A 384 -14.45 -15.65 -3.05
C THR A 384 -13.46 -14.78 -2.29
N SER A 385 -12.19 -14.77 -2.70
CA SER A 385 -11.15 -13.91 -2.13
C SER A 385 -10.94 -12.69 -3.03
N PRO A 386 -10.83 -11.46 -2.49
CA PRO A 386 -10.55 -10.29 -3.30
C PRO A 386 -9.06 -10.07 -3.58
N ASN A 387 -8.17 -10.95 -3.09
CA ASN A 387 -6.76 -10.89 -3.50
C ASN A 387 -6.68 -11.14 -5.00
N ARG A 388 -6.36 -10.09 -5.76
CA ARG A 388 -6.33 -10.10 -7.24
C ARG A 388 -5.24 -10.99 -7.82
N ARG A 389 -4.30 -11.46 -6.99
CA ARG A 389 -3.10 -12.21 -7.37
C ARG A 389 -2.41 -11.54 -8.55
N ILE A 390 -1.92 -10.34 -8.27
CA ILE A 390 -1.14 -9.55 -9.21
C ILE A 390 0.25 -10.18 -9.30
N GLY A 391 0.80 -10.23 -10.50
CA GLY A 391 2.15 -10.72 -10.66
C GLY A 391 2.90 -10.14 -11.83
N TYR A 392 4.21 -10.00 -11.63
CA TYR A 392 5.14 -9.48 -12.62
C TYR A 392 5.44 -10.52 -13.70
N LEU A 393 5.32 -10.09 -14.96
CA LEU A 393 5.58 -10.91 -16.13
C LEU A 393 7.00 -10.68 -16.66
N THR A 394 7.29 -9.44 -17.04
CA THR A 394 8.55 -9.07 -17.70
C THR A 394 8.67 -7.54 -17.79
N SER A 395 9.84 -7.04 -18.15
CA SER A 395 10.09 -5.65 -18.50
C SER A 395 10.65 -5.60 -19.92
N ILE A 396 10.18 -4.65 -20.72
CA ILE A 396 10.55 -4.50 -22.13
C ILE A 396 11.47 -3.29 -22.26
N PRO A 397 12.76 -3.49 -22.63
CA PRO A 397 13.70 -2.41 -22.90
C PRO A 397 13.25 -1.51 -24.06
N VAL A 398 13.81 -0.30 -24.16
CA VAL A 398 13.62 0.63 -25.31
C VAL A 398 13.92 -0.04 -26.64
N GLY A 399 13.13 0.25 -27.68
CA GLY A 399 13.41 -0.16 -29.05
C GLY A 399 13.38 -1.68 -29.26
N THR A 400 12.75 -2.43 -28.35
CA THR A 400 12.65 -3.88 -28.41
C THR A 400 11.20 -4.33 -28.46
N ARG A 401 11.00 -5.65 -28.42
CA ARG A 401 9.69 -6.28 -28.32
C ARG A 401 9.71 -7.38 -27.28
N ALA A 402 8.56 -7.66 -26.68
CA ALA A 402 8.33 -8.87 -25.90
C ALA A 402 7.15 -9.66 -26.45
N VAL A 403 7.31 -10.98 -26.48
CA VAL A 403 6.24 -11.93 -26.80
C VAL A 403 5.71 -12.50 -25.50
N VAL A 404 4.47 -12.15 -25.16
CA VAL A 404 3.76 -12.68 -24.00
C VAL A 404 2.93 -13.88 -24.46
N ALA A 405 3.61 -15.00 -24.73
CA ALA A 405 3.02 -16.17 -25.39
C ALA A 405 1.71 -16.66 -24.73
N LYS A 406 1.66 -16.67 -23.39
CA LYS A 406 0.48 -17.08 -22.60
C LYS A 406 -0.76 -16.20 -22.83
N HIS A 407 -0.58 -14.96 -23.27
CA HIS A 407 -1.65 -14.00 -23.56
C HIS A 407 -1.84 -13.77 -25.07
N LEU A 408 -1.09 -14.50 -25.91
CA LEU A 408 -1.04 -14.33 -27.37
C LEU A 408 -0.83 -12.85 -27.78
N LEU A 409 0.05 -12.17 -27.05
CA LEU A 409 0.30 -10.73 -27.18
C LEU A 409 1.75 -10.47 -27.60
N VAL A 410 1.96 -9.53 -28.52
CA VAL A 410 3.28 -8.95 -28.79
C VAL A 410 3.23 -7.46 -28.49
N VAL A 411 4.19 -7.01 -27.69
CA VAL A 411 4.31 -5.62 -27.25
C VAL A 411 5.63 -5.06 -27.77
N TYR A 412 5.57 -3.86 -28.33
CA TYR A 412 6.70 -3.13 -28.88
C TYR A 412 6.91 -1.85 -28.10
N THR A 413 8.17 -1.52 -27.86
CA THR A 413 8.58 -0.24 -27.30
C THR A 413 9.18 0.62 -28.40
N GLY A 414 8.87 1.92 -28.38
CA GLY A 414 9.49 2.88 -29.29
C GLY A 414 11.00 3.00 -29.07
N PRO A 415 11.72 3.65 -30.01
CA PRO A 415 13.18 3.74 -30.01
C PRO A 415 13.76 4.69 -28.93
N SER A 416 12.92 5.45 -28.22
CA SER A 416 13.31 6.35 -27.12
C SER A 416 12.14 6.52 -26.15
N PHE A 417 12.43 6.75 -24.85
CA PHE A 417 11.43 7.12 -23.83
C PHE A 417 11.10 8.62 -23.76
N ILE A 418 11.79 9.46 -24.53
CA ILE A 418 11.45 10.88 -24.66
C ILE A 418 10.34 10.98 -25.72
N GLY A 419 9.10 11.25 -25.29
CA GLY A 419 7.95 11.25 -26.20
C GLY A 419 7.63 9.86 -26.79
N SER A 420 7.95 8.77 -26.07
CA SER A 420 7.80 7.38 -26.54
C SER A 420 6.38 7.03 -26.96
N GLN A 421 6.26 6.52 -28.18
CA GLN A 421 5.17 5.70 -28.65
C GLN A 421 5.46 4.21 -28.34
N GLY A 422 4.59 3.54 -27.58
CA GLY A 422 4.56 2.08 -27.45
C GLY A 422 3.43 1.52 -28.31
N ALA A 423 3.57 0.29 -28.82
CA ALA A 423 2.54 -0.30 -29.67
C ALA A 423 2.27 -1.77 -29.32
N ILE A 424 1.00 -2.18 -29.44
CA ILE A 424 0.53 -3.54 -29.20
C ILE A 424 -0.01 -4.10 -30.52
N LEU A 425 0.49 -5.28 -30.93
CA LEU A 425 -0.09 -5.97 -32.08
C LEU A 425 -1.34 -6.76 -31.67
N PRO A 426 -2.35 -6.83 -32.55
CA PRO A 426 -3.53 -7.65 -32.31
C PRO A 426 -3.16 -9.13 -32.18
N PRO A 427 -4.06 -9.95 -31.58
CA PRO A 427 -3.80 -11.35 -31.33
C PRO A 427 -3.41 -12.10 -32.60
N ALA A 428 -2.27 -12.77 -32.53
CA ALA A 428 -1.86 -13.74 -33.53
C ALA A 428 -2.70 -15.01 -33.38
N THR A 429 -3.18 -15.56 -34.49
CA THR A 429 -4.02 -16.77 -34.52
C THR A 429 -3.24 -18.04 -34.17
N THR A 430 -1.90 -17.97 -34.10
CA THR A 430 -1.02 -19.09 -33.68
C THR A 430 0.25 -18.57 -32.96
N PRO A 431 0.88 -19.37 -32.07
CA PRO A 431 2.18 -19.02 -31.48
C PRO A 431 3.31 -18.78 -32.50
N ALA A 432 3.28 -19.47 -33.65
CA ALA A 432 4.23 -19.27 -34.74
C ALA A 432 4.10 -17.88 -35.38
N ALA A 433 2.86 -17.37 -35.51
CA ALA A 433 2.60 -16.02 -36.01
C ALA A 433 3.05 -14.91 -35.04
N LEU A 434 3.13 -15.18 -33.71
CA LEU A 434 3.72 -14.24 -32.74
C LEU A 434 5.23 -14.05 -32.95
N VAL A 435 5.95 -15.13 -33.24
CA VAL A 435 7.41 -15.10 -33.42
C VAL A 435 7.80 -14.37 -34.71
N ALA A 436 6.99 -14.54 -35.75
CA ALA A 436 7.18 -13.94 -37.07
C ALA A 436 6.82 -12.43 -37.15
N ALA A 437 6.15 -11.87 -36.12
CA ALA A 437 5.64 -10.51 -36.16
C ALA A 437 6.76 -9.44 -36.19
N ALA A 438 7.09 -8.90 -37.37
CA ALA A 438 8.16 -7.91 -37.55
C ALA A 438 7.94 -6.65 -36.69
N PHE A 439 9.03 -5.93 -36.39
CA PHE A 439 8.93 -4.62 -35.73
C PHE A 439 8.14 -3.66 -36.64
N PRO A 440 7.05 -3.02 -36.16
CA PRO A 440 6.24 -2.15 -36.99
C PRO A 440 7.09 -1.00 -37.56
N ALA A 441 7.08 -0.82 -38.88
CA ALA A 441 7.80 0.27 -39.54
C ALA A 441 7.39 1.66 -39.00
N ALA A 442 6.13 1.80 -38.57
CA ALA A 442 5.61 3.02 -37.94
C ALA A 442 6.32 3.41 -36.65
N LEU A 443 6.88 2.45 -35.90
CA LEU A 443 7.69 2.73 -34.70
C LEU A 443 9.15 3.05 -35.05
N ALA A 444 9.64 2.61 -36.22
CA ALA A 444 11.00 2.89 -36.67
C ALA A 444 11.16 4.31 -37.25
N SER A 445 10.08 4.96 -37.70
CA SER A 445 10.10 6.32 -38.28
C SER A 445 9.76 7.44 -37.30
N ALA A 446 9.34 7.12 -36.07
CA ALA A 446 9.01 8.10 -35.05
C ALA A 446 10.31 8.71 -34.46
N ALA A 447 10.86 9.72 -35.13
CA ALA A 447 11.86 10.59 -34.51
C ALA A 447 11.25 11.24 -33.27
N PRO A 448 11.95 11.27 -32.11
CA PRO A 448 11.43 11.94 -30.93
C PRO A 448 11.19 13.41 -31.27
N ALA A 449 9.95 13.88 -31.14
CA ALA A 449 9.67 15.31 -31.15
C ALA A 449 10.49 15.92 -30.02
N SER A 450 11.26 16.98 -30.30
CA SER A 450 11.99 17.70 -29.25
C SER A 450 11.00 18.07 -28.14
N PRO A 451 11.32 17.79 -26.86
CA PRO A 451 10.43 18.14 -25.78
C PRO A 451 10.18 19.65 -25.85
N GLN A 452 8.93 20.05 -26.12
CA GLN A 452 8.56 21.43 -25.87
C GLN A 452 8.67 21.65 -24.36
N PRO A 453 9.37 22.71 -23.91
CA PRO A 453 9.39 23.04 -22.49
C PRO A 453 7.93 23.15 -22.01
N PRO A 454 7.60 22.65 -20.80
CA PRO A 454 6.26 22.77 -20.27
C PRO A 454 5.88 24.24 -20.34
N SER A 455 4.82 24.56 -21.09
CA SER A 455 4.24 25.89 -21.03
C SER A 455 3.88 26.11 -19.57
N ALA A 456 4.53 27.09 -18.94
CA ALA A 456 4.23 27.43 -17.57
C ALA A 456 2.70 27.57 -17.45
N PRO A 457 2.06 27.00 -16.41
CA PRO A 457 0.67 27.27 -16.19
C PRO A 457 0.55 28.80 -16.12
N PHE A 458 -0.15 29.39 -17.08
CA PHE A 458 -0.60 30.76 -16.98
C PHE A 458 -1.53 30.79 -15.77
N LEU A 459 -0.95 31.04 -14.60
CA LEU A 459 -1.68 31.60 -13.49
C LEU A 459 -2.27 32.89 -14.05
N SER A 460 -3.59 32.88 -14.26
CA SER A 460 -4.31 34.14 -14.33
C SER A 460 -3.87 34.94 -13.11
N PRO A 461 -3.38 36.19 -13.27
CA PRO A 461 -2.99 37.00 -12.13
C PRO A 461 -4.17 37.03 -11.17
N ALA A 462 -3.96 36.51 -9.95
CA ALA A 462 -4.91 36.71 -8.89
C ALA A 462 -5.14 38.22 -8.77
N ALA A 463 -6.41 38.64 -8.83
CA ALA A 463 -6.77 40.03 -8.61
C ALA A 463 -6.08 40.50 -7.33
N THR A 464 -5.18 41.47 -7.49
CA THR A 464 -4.43 42.04 -6.38
C THR A 464 -5.45 42.59 -5.37
N PRO A 465 -5.46 42.12 -4.11
CA PRO A 465 -6.26 42.75 -3.08
C PRO A 465 -5.82 44.21 -2.98
N ALA A 466 -6.77 45.14 -3.04
CA ALA A 466 -6.49 46.56 -2.87
C ALA A 466 -5.67 46.78 -1.60
N ALA A 467 -4.54 47.48 -1.75
CA ALA A 467 -3.67 47.81 -0.63
C ALA A 467 -4.48 48.56 0.45
N PRO A 468 -4.41 48.17 1.72
CA PRO A 468 -5.04 48.94 2.79
C PRO A 468 -4.39 50.33 2.85
N GLN A 469 -5.23 51.37 2.90
CA GLN A 469 -4.79 52.74 3.07
C GLN A 469 -3.92 52.86 4.35
N PRO A 470 -2.77 53.54 4.28
CA PRO A 470 -1.94 53.77 5.46
C PRO A 470 -2.68 54.67 6.45
N ALA A 471 -2.81 54.19 7.69
CA ALA A 471 -3.30 54.97 8.80
C ALA A 471 -2.37 56.17 9.06
N ALA A 472 -2.97 57.32 9.37
CA ALA A 472 -2.27 58.55 9.70
C ALA A 472 -1.28 58.34 10.87
N SER A 473 -0.06 58.85 10.69
CA SER A 473 1.01 58.81 11.70
C SER A 473 0.63 59.61 12.96
N PRO A 474 0.75 59.03 14.16
CA PRO A 474 0.79 59.81 15.39
C PRO A 474 2.14 60.52 15.55
N ALA A 475 2.08 61.73 16.10
CA ALA A 475 3.19 62.63 16.32
C ALA A 475 4.29 62.05 17.23
N ALA A 476 5.53 62.47 16.93
CA ALA A 476 6.73 62.15 17.67
C ALA A 476 6.67 62.60 19.14
N ALA A 477 7.11 61.73 20.04
CA ALA A 477 7.47 62.08 21.41
C ALA A 477 8.85 61.52 21.75
N ALA A 478 9.57 62.30 22.56
CA ALA A 478 11.02 62.39 22.64
C ALA A 478 11.76 61.20 23.29
N ALA A 479 13.01 61.04 22.86
CA ALA A 479 14.00 60.15 23.45
C ALA A 479 14.47 60.64 24.84
N PRO A 480 14.99 59.72 25.67
CA PRO A 480 16.23 60.05 26.36
C PRO A 480 17.31 58.95 26.35
N ALA A 481 18.54 59.48 26.27
CA ALA A 481 19.82 59.07 26.83
C ALA A 481 20.39 57.65 26.56
N LYS A 482 21.54 57.69 25.86
CA LYS A 482 22.53 56.63 25.70
C LYS A 482 23.21 56.31 27.04
N GLU A 483 23.29 55.04 27.40
CA GLU A 483 24.25 54.55 28.38
C GLU A 483 25.30 53.66 27.70
N GLN A 484 26.53 54.17 27.66
CA GLN A 484 27.73 53.42 27.31
C GLN A 484 28.03 52.41 28.41
N ARG A 485 28.13 51.11 28.08
CA ARG A 485 28.84 50.16 28.93
C ARG A 485 29.84 49.31 28.16
N ARG A 486 31.10 49.71 28.38
CA ARG A 486 32.35 48.95 28.55
C ARG A 486 32.46 47.57 27.88
N ARG A 487 33.44 47.53 26.97
CA ARG A 487 34.30 46.37 26.69
C ARG A 487 34.84 45.75 28.00
N GLN A 488 34.81 44.43 28.07
CA GLN A 488 35.78 43.63 28.81
C GLN A 488 36.30 42.53 27.89
N GLU A 489 37.62 42.44 27.84
CA GLU A 489 38.43 41.53 27.04
C GLU A 489 38.80 40.27 27.84
N GLY A 490 38.91 39.14 27.12
CA GLY A 490 39.75 37.98 27.44
C GLY A 490 39.02 36.73 27.96
N PRO A 491 39.62 35.51 27.88
CA PRO A 491 40.88 35.09 27.25
C PRO A 491 40.72 33.89 26.24
N PRO A 492 41.79 33.38 25.59
CA PRO A 492 41.73 32.48 24.44
C PRO A 492 41.83 30.99 24.83
N CYS A 493 41.72 30.11 23.80
CA CYS A 493 41.86 28.63 23.72
C CYS A 493 40.54 27.99 23.23
N ALA A 494 40.49 27.03 22.31
CA ALA A 494 41.50 26.21 21.66
C ALA A 494 41.02 25.81 20.25
N GLU A 495 41.96 25.53 19.36
CA GLU A 495 41.76 24.79 18.12
C GLU A 495 41.07 23.45 18.43
N GLU A 496 39.98 23.14 17.72
CA GLU A 496 39.52 21.76 17.61
C GLU A 496 39.14 21.46 16.15
N HIS A 497 39.59 20.27 15.75
CA HIS A 497 39.78 19.84 14.38
C HIS A 497 38.49 19.74 13.57
N ALA A 498 38.55 20.23 12.34
CA ALA A 498 37.57 19.96 11.30
C ALA A 498 37.51 18.46 10.98
N VAL A 499 36.52 17.76 11.52
CA VAL A 499 36.16 16.40 11.09
C VAL A 499 35.18 16.52 9.93
N ARG A 500 35.68 16.20 8.73
CA ARG A 500 34.86 15.93 7.53
C ARG A 500 33.79 14.88 7.85
N PRO A 501 32.52 15.04 7.41
CA PRO A 501 31.61 13.91 7.39
C PRO A 501 32.05 12.93 6.31
N ALA A 502 32.31 11.69 6.73
CA ALA A 502 32.55 10.58 5.84
C ALA A 502 31.29 10.29 5.01
N SER A 503 31.47 10.34 3.70
CA SER A 503 30.60 9.67 2.73
C SER A 503 30.67 8.15 2.96
N GLY A 504 29.57 7.53 3.38
CA GLY A 504 29.38 6.07 3.42
C GLY A 504 27.95 5.76 2.97
N MET A 505 27.77 5.38 1.70
CA MET A 505 27.69 4.01 1.18
C MET A 505 26.28 3.37 1.32
N PRO A 506 25.69 2.85 0.22
CA PRO A 506 24.39 2.21 0.22
C PRO A 506 24.49 0.74 0.67
N HIS A 507 23.58 0.32 1.55
CA HIS A 507 23.40 -1.11 1.86
C HIS A 507 22.73 -1.81 0.67
N ILE A 508 23.55 -2.49 -0.12
CA ILE A 508 23.13 -3.51 -1.09
C ILE A 508 22.80 -4.78 -0.33
N TYR A 509 21.53 -5.20 -0.34
CA TYR A 509 21.16 -6.58 0.01
C TYR A 509 21.76 -7.52 -1.04
N ARG A 510 22.89 -8.18 -0.73
CA ARG A 510 23.34 -9.37 -1.46
C ARG A 510 22.50 -10.56 -0.97
N SER A 511 21.84 -11.25 -1.89
CA SER A 511 21.21 -12.54 -1.63
C SER A 511 22.26 -13.57 -1.16
N PRO A 512 21.92 -14.50 -0.25
CA PRO A 512 22.83 -15.58 0.13
C PRO A 512 23.04 -16.53 -1.06
N PRO A 513 24.25 -17.11 -1.21
CA PRO A 513 24.54 -18.07 -2.27
C PRO A 513 23.72 -19.36 -2.09
N SER A 514 23.20 -19.85 -3.20
CA SER A 514 22.51 -21.14 -3.30
C SER A 514 23.47 -22.28 -2.95
N ALA A 515 23.03 -23.20 -2.10
CA ALA A 515 23.77 -24.41 -1.76
C ALA A 515 24.04 -25.28 -3.01
N PRO A 516 25.22 -25.93 -3.12
CA PRO A 516 25.55 -26.80 -4.24
C PRO A 516 24.74 -28.09 -4.20
N GLY A 517 24.20 -28.47 -5.36
CA GLY A 517 23.36 -29.65 -5.54
C GLY A 517 24.10 -30.96 -5.28
N HIS A 518 23.39 -31.89 -4.62
CA HIS A 518 23.79 -33.28 -4.50
C HIS A 518 23.69 -33.98 -5.86
N ALA A 519 24.84 -34.46 -6.34
CA ALA A 519 24.95 -35.36 -7.47
C ALA A 519 24.28 -36.71 -7.16
N GLY A 520 23.34 -37.11 -8.01
CA GLY A 520 22.69 -38.42 -7.97
C GLY A 520 23.67 -39.53 -8.32
N THR A 521 23.71 -40.54 -7.46
CA THR A 521 24.38 -41.83 -7.69
C THR A 521 23.58 -42.68 -8.67
N ARG A 522 24.31 -43.25 -9.63
CA ARG A 522 23.88 -44.30 -10.56
C ARG A 522 23.50 -45.57 -9.79
N ALA A 523 22.42 -46.22 -10.19
CA ALA A 523 22.24 -47.66 -10.04
C ALA A 523 21.95 -48.27 -11.43
N ARG A 524 22.68 -49.33 -11.76
CA ARG A 524 22.58 -50.16 -12.96
C ARG A 524 21.81 -51.46 -12.62
N ALA A 525 21.23 -52.04 -13.67
CA ALA A 525 20.74 -53.41 -13.85
C ALA A 525 19.40 -53.74 -13.14
N ALA A 526 18.43 -54.39 -13.78
CA ALA A 526 18.43 -55.30 -14.93
C ALA A 526 17.50 -54.84 -16.06
#